data_AF-A0A539E4Z6-F1
#
_entry.id   AF-A0A539E4Z6-F1
#
_cell.length_a   1.000
_cell.length_b   1.000
_cell.length_c   1.000
_cell.angle_alpha   90.00
_cell.angle_beta   90.00
_cell.angle_gamma   90.00
#
_symmetry.space_group_name_H-M   'P 1'
#
loop_
_entity.id
_entity.type
_entity.pdbx_description
1 polymer ?
#
loop_
_entity_poly.entity_id
_entity_poly.type
_entity_poly.pdbx_seq_one_letter_code
_entity_poly.pdbx_strand_id
1 'polypeptide(L)' 'MIKPHGSETLNPLFVYDTVQHEALRQEAEGLPSLLLNSAAAANAVMLGSGYFNPLTG' A
#
# COMPACT_ATOMS: atom_id res chain seq x y z
N MET A 1 -5.08 -15.82 -17.69
CA MET A 1 -5.19 -15.38 -16.29
C MET A 1 -6.54 -14.70 -16.12
N ILE A 2 -7.23 -14.84 -14.99
CA ILE A 2 -8.49 -14.11 -14.73
C ILE A 2 -8.19 -12.62 -14.51
N LYS A 3 -9.10 -11.74 -14.93
CA LYS A 3 -8.96 -10.30 -14.71
C LYS A 3 -8.97 -9.98 -13.20
N PRO A 4 -8.18 -9.00 -12.76
CA PRO A 4 -8.30 -8.43 -11.42
C PRO A 4 -9.71 -7.89 -11.17
N HIS A 5 -10.12 -7.86 -9.90
CA HIS A 5 -11.43 -7.36 -9.53
C HIS A 5 -11.53 -5.85 -9.79
N GLY A 6 -12.41 -5.41 -10.69
CA GLY A 6 -12.70 -3.99 -10.90
C GLY A 6 -11.60 -3.18 -11.60
N SER A 7 -10.60 -3.81 -12.20
CA SER A 7 -9.53 -3.13 -12.95
C SER A 7 -8.94 -4.02 -14.05
N GLU A 8 -8.25 -3.41 -15.02
CA GLU A 8 -7.52 -4.14 -16.06
C GLU A 8 -6.19 -4.73 -15.55
N THR A 9 -5.57 -4.09 -14.55
CA THR A 9 -4.33 -4.51 -13.89
C THR A 9 -4.45 -4.41 -12.37
N LEU A 10 -3.65 -5.17 -11.61
CA LEU A 10 -3.60 -5.00 -10.16
C LEU A 10 -3.13 -3.59 -9.79
N ASN A 11 -3.68 -3.06 -8.70
CA ASN A 11 -3.34 -1.79 -8.07
C ASN A 11 -2.79 -2.01 -6.65
N PRO A 12 -1.62 -2.65 -6.49
CA PRO A 12 -0.98 -2.78 -5.19
C PRO A 12 -0.45 -1.42 -4.72
N LEU A 13 -0.61 -1.11 -3.43
CA LEU A 13 -0.15 0.17 -2.87
C LEU A 13 1.30 0.15 -2.37
N PHE A 14 2.02 -0.98 -2.50
CA PHE A 14 3.44 -1.03 -2.21
C PHE A 14 4.24 -0.22 -3.24
N VAL A 15 5.16 0.60 -2.76
CA VAL A 15 6.04 1.41 -3.62
C VAL A 15 7.19 0.53 -4.10
N TYR A 16 7.04 -0.06 -5.29
CA TYR A 16 8.03 -0.98 -5.87
C TYR A 16 9.28 -0.28 -6.41
N ASP A 17 9.19 0.98 -6.81
CA ASP A 17 10.36 1.76 -7.22
C ASP A 17 11.23 2.06 -5.99
N THR A 18 12.48 1.60 -6.02
CA THR A 18 13.36 1.65 -4.84
C THR A 18 13.78 3.07 -4.47
N VAL A 19 13.92 3.96 -5.45
CA VAL A 19 14.31 5.35 -5.23
C VAL A 19 13.16 6.11 -4.58
N GLN A 20 11.95 5.95 -5.12
CA GLN A 20 10.74 6.55 -4.56
C GLN A 20 10.43 5.99 -3.17
N HIS A 21 10.58 4.68 -2.97
CA HIS A 21 10.35 4.04 -1.69
C HIS A 21 11.29 4.59 -0.61
N GLU A 22 12.58 4.73 -0.92
CA GLU A 22 13.54 5.30 0.03
C GLU A 22 13.25 6.78 0.33
N ALA A 23 12.88 7.57 -0.69
CA ALA A 23 12.50 8.96 -0.50
C ALA A 23 11.29 9.11 0.44
N LEU A 24 10.24 8.31 0.23
CA LEU A 24 9.05 8.29 1.09
C LEU A 24 9.35 7.79 2.50
N ARG A 25 10.27 6.83 2.65
CA ARG A 25 10.72 6.34 3.95
C ARG A 25 11.40 7.46 4.75
N GLN A 26 12.28 8.22 4.10
CA GLN A 26 12.97 9.37 4.72
C GLN A 26 12.00 10.49 5.08
N GLU A 27 11.05 10.81 4.19
CA GLU A 27 9.99 11.80 4.46
C GLU A 27 9.13 11.39 5.67
N ALA A 28 8.74 10.11 5.75
CA ALA A 28 7.88 9.60 6.81
C ALA A 28 8.47 9.74 8.23
N GLU A 29 9.80 9.78 8.38
CA GLU A 29 10.46 10.01 9.68
C GLU A 29 10.13 11.38 10.28
N GLY A 30 9.77 12.37 9.44
CA GLY A 30 9.43 13.73 9.86
C GLY A 30 7.92 13.97 10.05
N LEU A 31 7.06 13.01 9.72
CA LEU A 31 5.60 13.20 9.76
C LEU A 31 5.03 12.88 11.15
N PRO A 32 3.94 13.58 11.56
CA PRO A 32 3.17 13.16 12.72
C PRO A 32 2.68 11.71 12.58
N SER A 33 2.97 10.86 13.55
CA SER A 33 2.66 9.44 13.51
C SER A 33 1.51 9.07 14.46
N LEU A 34 0.69 8.10 14.05
CA LEU A 34 -0.30 7.43 14.89
C LEU A 34 -0.04 5.91 14.87
N LEU A 35 -0.02 5.28 16.04
CA LEU A 35 0.07 3.82 16.12
C LEU A 35 -1.26 3.19 15.72
N LEU A 36 -1.25 2.37 14.68
CA LEU A 36 -2.42 1.63 14.23
C LEU A 36 -2.72 0.44 15.14
N ASN A 37 -4.00 0.07 15.20
CA ASN A 37 -4.39 -1.24 15.73
C ASN A 37 -4.02 -2.35 14.73
N SER A 38 -4.03 -3.59 15.21
CA SER A 38 -3.62 -4.76 14.40
C SER A 38 -4.48 -4.94 13.14
N ALA A 39 -5.79 -4.70 13.23
CA ALA A 39 -6.70 -4.84 12.09
C ALA A 39 -6.40 -3.83 10.97
N ALA A 40 -6.17 -2.56 11.33
CA ALA A 40 -5.81 -1.52 10.36
C ALA A 40 -4.44 -1.78 9.73
N ALA A 41 -3.46 -2.25 10.51
CA ALA A 41 -2.15 -2.64 9.96
C ALA A 41 -2.27 -3.82 8.97
N ALA A 42 -3.08 -4.83 9.28
CA ALA A 42 -3.35 -5.94 8.36
C ALA A 42 -4.02 -5.46 7.07
N ASN A 43 -5.00 -4.56 7.16
CA ASN A 43 -5.65 -3.97 5.97
C ASN A 43 -4.63 -3.23 5.08
N ALA A 44 -3.70 -2.47 5.68
CA ALA A 44 -2.63 -1.80 4.93
C ALA A 44 -1.73 -2.80 4.18
N VAL A 45 -1.41 -3.96 4.78
CA VAL A 45 -0.66 -5.03 4.10
C VAL A 45 -1.46 -5.63 2.93
N MET A 46 -2.76 -5.84 3.10
CA MET A 46 -3.64 -6.37 2.04
C MET A 46 -3.80 -5.40 0.86
N LEU A 47 -3.86 -4.09 1.15
CA LEU A 47 -3.83 -3.03 0.14
C LEU A 47 -2.46 -2.99 -0.56
N GLY A 48 -1.37 -3.01 0.21
CA GLY A 48 0.00 -2.99 -0.32
C GLY A 48 0.32 -4.17 -1.24
N SER A 49 -0.21 -5.35 -0.94
CA SER A 49 -0.02 -6.58 -1.72
C SER A 49 -1.00 -6.74 -2.89
N GLY A 50 -2.00 -5.85 -3.02
CA GLY A 50 -2.99 -5.89 -4.10
C GLY A 50 -4.13 -6.87 -3.88
N TYR A 51 -4.23 -7.55 -2.73
CA TYR A 51 -5.38 -8.42 -2.42
C TYR A 51 -6.69 -7.64 -2.29
N PHE A 52 -6.62 -6.37 -1.88
CA PHE A 52 -7.77 -5.46 -1.80
C PHE A 52 -7.96 -4.59 -3.05
N ASN A 53 -7.46 -5.02 -4.21
CA ASN A 53 -7.68 -4.35 -5.48
C ASN A 53 -9.19 -4.12 -5.76
N PRO A 54 -9.62 -2.91 -6.20
CA PRO A 54 -8.82 -1.78 -6.67
C PRO A 54 -8.70 -0.63 -5.65
N LEU A 55 -8.92 -0.90 -4.36
CA LEU A 55 -8.95 0.14 -3.33
C LEU A 55 -7.63 0.92 -3.24
N THR A 56 -7.72 2.17 -2.79
CA THR A 56 -6.60 3.12 -2.72
C THR A 56 -6.25 3.56 -1.29
N GLY A 57 -6.96 3.01 -0.29
CA GLY A 57 -6.81 3.31 1.14
C GLY A 57 -7.92 2.68 1.95
#